data_AF-A0A1F4D7C4-F1
#
_entry.id   AF-A0A1F4D7C4-F1
#
_cell.length_a   1.000
_cell.length_b   1.000
_cell.length_c   1.000
_cell.angle_alpha   90.00
_cell.angle_beta   90.00
_cell.angle_gamma   90.00
#
_symmetry.space_group_name_H-M   'P 1'
#
loop_
_entity.id
_entity.type
_entity.pdbx_description
1 polymer ?
#
loop_
_entity_poly.entity_id
_entity_poly.type
_entity_poly.pdbx_seq_one_letter_code
_entity_poly.pdbx_strand_id
1 'polypeptide(L)'
;MYELPMSKVSPEFAECWRAAGRHLQQQGQGAVSWLRAHLHPPMLEHLSFRLGNQLFFLCLDAEEVSPFSASNAKALQAVANGCRGHACIMPLKKTPVGWVVAAPGWGLLDMATNRPVDPPALVTEEQIEMSDWELQDFAVQVVREKLEKEGRRLMSWQGNPEVDPSLWFVGDQGPEWVIVRVVRYPAKNASPPANWAQIVESCARVSKIGHFASVAVAAADDSFNPAKGSPMPLWRGHGMVVRYEGLTLGPSAGH
;
A
#
# COMPACT_ATOMS: atom_id res chain seq x y z
N MET A 1 17.98 10.59 2.11
CA MET A 1 16.64 10.90 1.56
C MET A 1 16.56 10.22 0.20
N TYR A 2 15.62 9.29 0.01
CA TYR A 2 15.46 8.57 -1.25
C TYR A 2 14.60 9.43 -2.19
N GLU A 3 15.19 9.93 -3.29
CA GLU A 3 14.40 10.48 -4.39
C GLU A 3 13.51 9.36 -4.92
N LEU A 4 12.19 9.48 -4.75
CA LEU A 4 11.24 8.53 -5.32
C LEU A 4 11.17 8.82 -6.82
N PRO A 5 11.67 7.93 -7.69
CA PRO A 5 11.58 8.15 -9.12
C PRO A 5 10.10 8.09 -9.51
N MET A 6 9.54 9.23 -9.93
CA MET A 6 8.24 9.31 -10.60
C MET A 6 8.34 8.80 -12.06
N SER A 7 9.14 7.76 -12.30
CA SER A 7 9.33 7.23 -13.65
C SER A 7 8.03 6.63 -14.16
N LYS A 8 7.65 6.99 -15.38
CA LYS A 8 6.58 6.31 -16.10
C LYS A 8 6.99 4.85 -16.25
N VAL A 9 6.13 3.96 -15.77
CA VAL A 9 6.23 2.53 -16.01
C VAL A 9 6.24 2.26 -17.51
N SER A 10 7.17 1.43 -18.00
CA SER A 10 7.26 1.11 -19.42
C SER A 10 6.03 0.33 -19.90
N PRO A 11 5.64 0.46 -21.18
CA PRO A 11 4.58 -0.35 -21.75
C PRO A 11 4.84 -1.86 -21.60
N GLU A 12 6.08 -2.31 -21.81
CA GLU A 12 6.42 -3.73 -21.65
C GLU A 12 6.24 -4.21 -20.20
N PHE A 13 6.63 -3.42 -19.21
CA PHE A 13 6.42 -3.80 -17.81
C PHE A 13 4.93 -3.83 -17.46
N ALA A 14 4.14 -2.90 -17.99
CA ALA A 14 2.69 -2.90 -17.80
C ALA A 14 2.02 -4.16 -18.39
N GLU A 15 2.60 -4.78 -19.42
CA GLU A 15 2.16 -6.10 -19.93
C GLU A 15 2.53 -7.23 -18.98
N CYS A 16 3.76 -7.25 -18.45
CA CYS A 16 4.20 -8.22 -17.43
C CYS A 16 3.27 -8.19 -16.22
N TRP A 17 3.00 -6.97 -15.73
CA TRP A 17 2.13 -6.71 -14.60
C TRP A 17 0.69 -7.18 -14.81
N ARG A 18 0.12 -6.93 -16.00
CA ARG A 18 -1.21 -7.45 -16.37
C ARG A 18 -1.25 -8.97 -16.46
N ALA A 19 -0.19 -9.59 -17.01
CA ALA A 19 -0.10 -11.05 -17.08
C ALA A 19 -0.07 -11.68 -15.68
N ALA A 20 0.76 -11.15 -14.79
CA ALA A 20 0.84 -11.56 -13.38
C ALA A 20 -0.50 -11.42 -12.64
N GLY A 21 -1.14 -10.24 -12.74
CA GLY A 21 -2.43 -9.99 -12.09
C GLY A 21 -3.53 -10.94 -12.57
N ARG A 22 -3.62 -11.20 -13.88
CA ARG A 22 -4.59 -12.16 -14.45
C ARG A 22 -4.33 -13.58 -13.98
N HIS A 23 -3.08 -14.01 -13.92
CA HIS A 23 -2.71 -15.33 -13.42
C HIS A 23 -3.21 -15.53 -11.98
N LEU A 24 -2.90 -14.59 -11.08
CA LEU A 24 -3.34 -14.65 -9.68
C LEU A 24 -4.87 -14.62 -9.54
N GLN A 25 -5.55 -13.78 -10.33
CA GLN A 25 -7.01 -13.73 -10.32
C GLN A 25 -7.64 -15.07 -10.72
N GLN A 26 -7.06 -15.75 -11.72
CA GLN A 26 -7.52 -17.07 -12.17
C GLN A 26 -7.23 -18.15 -11.12
N GLN A 27 -6.04 -18.16 -10.53
CA GLN A 27 -5.67 -19.11 -9.47
C GLN A 27 -6.57 -18.97 -8.23
N GLY A 28 -6.87 -17.73 -7.83
CA GLY A 28 -7.67 -17.45 -6.66
C GLY A 28 -9.18 -17.64 -6.82
N GLN A 29 -9.70 -17.80 -8.05
CA GLN A 29 -11.13 -18.01 -8.32
C GLN A 29 -12.06 -17.00 -7.61
N GLY A 30 -11.62 -15.75 -7.47
CA GLY A 30 -12.38 -14.69 -6.80
C GLY A 30 -12.10 -14.52 -5.30
N ALA A 31 -11.31 -15.39 -4.66
CA ALA A 31 -10.93 -15.27 -3.25
C ALA A 31 -9.81 -14.25 -2.98
N VAL A 32 -9.14 -13.76 -4.04
CA VAL A 32 -8.06 -12.78 -3.94
C VAL A 32 -8.64 -11.39 -3.66
N SER A 33 -8.24 -10.81 -2.53
CA SER A 33 -8.54 -9.43 -2.16
C SER A 33 -7.33 -8.55 -2.46
N TRP A 34 -7.38 -7.75 -3.52
CA TRP A 34 -6.28 -6.88 -3.92
C TRP A 34 -6.03 -5.77 -2.90
N LEU A 35 -4.76 -5.56 -2.56
CA LEU A 35 -4.28 -4.43 -1.76
C LEU A 35 -3.66 -3.40 -2.71
N ARG A 36 -2.72 -3.87 -3.54
CA ARG A 36 -2.11 -3.10 -4.62
C ARG A 36 -2.34 -3.78 -5.96
N ALA A 37 -3.16 -3.15 -6.80
CA ALA A 37 -3.41 -3.54 -8.18
C ALA A 37 -3.34 -2.33 -9.14
N HIS A 38 -2.29 -1.51 -9.00
CA HIS A 38 -2.04 -0.34 -9.84
C HIS A 38 -0.55 -0.05 -10.03
N LEU A 39 -0.24 0.82 -11.00
CA LEU A 39 1.13 1.19 -11.39
C LEU A 39 1.56 2.59 -10.91
N HIS A 40 0.79 3.23 -10.02
CA HIS A 40 1.19 4.51 -9.43
C HIS A 40 2.43 4.37 -8.53
N PRO A 41 3.46 5.22 -8.70
CA PRO A 41 4.63 5.23 -7.84
C PRO A 41 4.33 5.85 -6.46
N PRO A 42 5.23 5.69 -5.47
CA PRO A 42 6.34 4.73 -5.48
C PRO A 42 5.84 3.28 -5.31
N MET A 43 6.68 2.31 -5.65
CA MET A 43 6.35 0.89 -5.60
C MET A 43 7.37 0.19 -4.71
N LEU A 44 6.96 -0.28 -3.53
CA LEU A 44 7.78 -1.19 -2.71
C LEU A 44 7.64 -2.62 -3.24
N GLU A 45 6.44 -2.93 -3.73
CA GLU A 45 6.05 -4.13 -4.45
C GLU A 45 5.27 -3.77 -5.73
N HIS A 46 5.22 -4.68 -6.69
CA HIS A 46 4.49 -4.49 -7.96
C HIS A 46 3.01 -4.86 -7.84
N LEU A 47 2.70 -5.88 -7.04
CA LEU A 47 1.36 -6.37 -6.73
C LEU A 47 1.33 -6.78 -5.26
N SER A 48 0.18 -6.64 -4.62
CA SER A 48 -0.07 -7.25 -3.32
C SER A 48 -1.54 -7.63 -3.15
N PHE A 49 -1.76 -8.73 -2.44
CA PHE A 49 -3.10 -9.24 -2.18
C PHE A 49 -3.19 -9.95 -0.83
N ARG A 50 -4.42 -10.08 -0.35
CA ARG A 50 -4.78 -10.89 0.80
C ARG A 50 -5.54 -12.13 0.34
N LEU A 51 -5.23 -13.27 0.95
CA LEU A 51 -6.02 -14.50 0.88
C LEU A 51 -6.23 -15.01 2.31
N GLY A 52 -7.48 -15.16 2.73
CA GLY A 52 -7.79 -15.45 4.14
C GLY A 52 -7.19 -14.39 5.08
N ASN A 53 -6.42 -14.83 6.07
CA ASN A 53 -5.67 -13.98 7.00
C ASN A 53 -4.21 -13.70 6.57
N GLN A 54 -3.78 -14.13 5.39
CA GLN A 54 -2.40 -13.95 4.92
C GLN A 54 -2.27 -12.82 3.88
N LEU A 55 -1.16 -12.09 3.94
CA LEU A 55 -0.82 -11.04 2.98
C LEU A 55 0.38 -11.48 2.13
N PHE A 56 0.32 -11.20 0.83
CA PHE A 56 1.36 -11.53 -0.13
C PHE A 56 1.76 -10.26 -0.86
N PHE A 57 3.06 -9.95 -0.84
CA PHE A 57 3.67 -8.82 -1.53
C PHE A 57 4.59 -9.37 -2.61
N LEU A 58 4.53 -8.80 -3.81
CA LEU A 58 5.16 -9.41 -4.97
C LEU A 58 6.03 -8.42 -5.74
N CYS A 59 7.26 -8.84 -6.04
CA CYS A 59 8.02 -8.27 -7.15
C CYS A 59 7.97 -9.23 -8.34
N LEU A 60 7.83 -8.64 -9.51
CA LEU A 60 7.94 -9.36 -10.78
C LEU A 60 9.41 -9.44 -11.14
N ASP A 61 9.86 -10.63 -11.53
CA ASP A 61 11.17 -10.85 -12.12
C ASP A 61 10.97 -11.13 -13.61
N ALA A 62 10.94 -10.06 -14.40
CA ALA A 62 10.75 -10.14 -15.84
C ALA A 62 12.09 -9.85 -16.52
N GLU A 63 12.72 -10.90 -17.05
CA GLU A 63 14.02 -10.82 -17.71
C GLU A 63 14.02 -9.70 -18.77
N GLU A 64 15.13 -8.96 -18.86
CA GLU A 64 15.36 -7.81 -19.76
C GLU A 64 14.47 -6.57 -19.56
N VAL A 65 13.30 -6.68 -18.93
CA VAL A 65 12.35 -5.56 -18.73
C VAL A 65 12.41 -4.98 -17.32
N SER A 66 12.36 -5.86 -16.32
CA SER A 66 12.44 -5.49 -14.92
C SER A 66 13.02 -6.68 -14.15
N PRO A 67 14.33 -6.91 -14.32
CA PRO A 67 15.00 -7.96 -13.55
C PRO A 67 14.91 -7.61 -12.07
N PHE A 68 14.67 -8.64 -11.26
CA PHE A 68 14.67 -8.47 -9.81
C PHE A 68 16.04 -7.97 -9.33
N SER A 69 16.03 -6.88 -8.58
CA SER A 69 17.25 -6.18 -8.16
C SER A 69 17.39 -6.16 -6.65
N ALA A 70 18.61 -5.88 -6.16
CA ALA A 70 18.86 -5.69 -4.73
C ALA A 70 18.04 -4.54 -4.11
N SER A 71 17.67 -3.53 -4.91
CA SER A 71 16.78 -2.44 -4.45
C SER A 71 15.37 -2.96 -4.25
N ASN A 72 14.85 -3.73 -5.22
CA ASN A 72 13.52 -4.34 -5.14
C ASN A 72 13.45 -5.31 -3.95
N ALA A 73 14.49 -6.11 -3.74
CA ALA A 73 14.56 -7.04 -2.61
C ALA A 73 14.43 -6.33 -1.26
N LYS A 74 15.15 -5.22 -1.06
CA LYS A 74 15.07 -4.43 0.18
C LYS A 74 13.69 -3.83 0.40
N ALA A 75 13.12 -3.23 -0.65
CA ALA A 75 11.80 -2.61 -0.58
C ALA A 75 10.70 -3.64 -0.30
N LEU A 76 10.74 -4.78 -1.00
CA LEU A 76 9.81 -5.89 -0.83
C LEU A 76 9.92 -6.50 0.58
N GLN A 77 11.15 -6.69 1.07
CA GLN A 77 11.38 -7.18 2.44
C GLN A 77 10.80 -6.21 3.47
N ALA A 78 10.99 -4.90 3.28
CA ALA A 78 10.52 -3.89 4.23
C ALA A 78 8.99 -3.93 4.35
N VAL A 79 8.26 -3.92 3.23
CA VAL A 79 6.78 -3.97 3.26
C VAL A 79 6.26 -5.31 3.80
N ALA A 80 6.86 -6.43 3.41
CA ALA A 80 6.46 -7.75 3.90
C ALA A 80 6.68 -7.88 5.42
N ASN A 81 7.83 -7.42 5.94
CA ASN A 81 8.11 -7.44 7.37
C ASN A 81 7.20 -6.48 8.14
N GLY A 82 7.02 -5.25 7.65
CA GLY A 82 6.15 -4.25 8.26
C GLY A 82 4.71 -4.75 8.40
N CYS A 83 4.23 -5.48 7.39
CA CYS A 83 2.88 -6.04 7.35
C CYS A 83 2.78 -7.47 7.91
N ARG A 84 3.87 -8.09 8.38
CA ARG A 84 3.91 -9.53 8.74
C ARG A 84 3.30 -10.41 7.64
N GLY A 85 3.69 -10.16 6.40
CA GLY A 85 3.26 -10.88 5.20
C GLY A 85 4.40 -11.63 4.53
N HIS A 86 4.08 -12.25 3.40
CA HIS A 86 5.01 -13.05 2.60
C HIS A 86 5.61 -12.22 1.47
N ALA A 87 6.94 -12.14 1.41
CA ALA A 87 7.67 -11.55 0.30
C ALA A 87 7.85 -12.58 -0.81
N CYS A 88 7.22 -12.35 -1.97
CA CYS A 88 7.25 -13.28 -3.09
C CYS A 88 7.88 -12.65 -4.34
N ILE A 89 8.60 -13.48 -5.09
CA ILE A 89 9.05 -13.18 -6.44
C ILE A 89 8.15 -13.95 -7.41
N MET A 90 7.70 -13.29 -8.47
CA MET A 90 7.00 -13.92 -9.58
C MET A 90 7.86 -13.83 -10.84
N PRO A 91 8.54 -14.91 -11.25
CA PRO A 91 9.28 -14.95 -12.51
C PRO A 91 8.33 -14.94 -13.71
N LEU A 92 8.59 -14.07 -14.67
CA LEU A 92 7.89 -14.02 -15.95
C LEU A 92 8.85 -14.21 -17.11
N LYS A 93 8.35 -14.88 -18.15
CA LYS A 93 9.06 -15.05 -19.43
C LYS A 93 8.24 -14.51 -20.58
N LYS A 94 8.93 -13.92 -21.55
CA LYS A 94 8.33 -13.48 -22.81
C LYS A 94 8.16 -14.68 -23.74
N THR A 95 6.99 -14.80 -24.35
CA THR A 95 6.67 -15.82 -25.36
C THR A 95 6.06 -15.17 -26.60
N PRO A 96 5.90 -15.88 -27.72
CA PRO A 96 5.25 -15.33 -28.92
C PRO A 96 3.81 -14.84 -28.69
N VAL A 97 3.12 -15.36 -27.66
CA VAL A 97 1.74 -14.97 -27.30
C VAL A 97 1.68 -13.93 -26.18
N GLY A 98 2.83 -13.42 -25.72
CA GLY A 98 2.95 -12.43 -24.66
C GLY A 98 3.68 -12.96 -23.42
N TRP A 99 3.55 -12.23 -22.31
CA TRP A 99 4.16 -12.59 -21.03
C TRP A 99 3.38 -13.69 -20.32
N VAL A 100 4.10 -14.68 -19.80
CA VAL A 100 3.54 -15.78 -19.00
C VAL A 100 4.34 -15.97 -17.73
N VAL A 101 3.66 -16.43 -16.68
CA VAL A 101 4.30 -16.79 -15.43
C VAL A 101 5.12 -18.06 -15.63
N ALA A 102 6.39 -18.03 -15.20
CA ALA A 102 7.34 -19.13 -15.45
C ALA A 102 7.36 -20.17 -14.32
N ALA A 103 7.06 -19.76 -13.09
CA ALA A 103 6.95 -20.66 -11.94
C ALA A 103 5.62 -21.43 -11.94
N PRO A 104 5.57 -22.67 -11.40
CA PRO A 104 4.36 -23.49 -11.36
C PRO A 104 3.33 -22.98 -10.34
N GLY A 105 2.09 -23.49 -10.44
CA GLY A 105 1.00 -23.22 -9.49
C GLY A 105 0.63 -21.74 -9.44
N TRP A 106 0.69 -21.14 -8.25
CA TRP A 106 0.46 -19.70 -8.05
C TRP A 106 1.55 -18.83 -8.69
N GLY A 107 2.66 -19.43 -9.13
CA GLY A 107 3.74 -18.70 -9.77
C GLY A 107 4.56 -17.84 -8.82
N LEU A 108 4.48 -18.14 -7.53
CA LEU A 108 5.12 -17.41 -6.44
C LEU A 108 6.28 -18.21 -5.89
N LEU A 109 7.43 -17.55 -5.76
CA LEU A 109 8.59 -18.07 -5.06
C LEU A 109 8.80 -17.22 -3.81
N ASP A 110 9.02 -17.86 -2.66
CA ASP A 110 9.43 -17.15 -1.46
C ASP A 110 10.79 -16.48 -1.71
N MET A 111 10.89 -15.18 -1.43
CA MET A 111 12.08 -14.39 -1.78
C MET A 111 13.35 -14.90 -1.09
N ALA A 112 13.23 -15.43 0.14
CA ALA A 112 14.39 -15.87 0.92
C ALA A 112 14.87 -17.28 0.54
N THR A 113 13.94 -18.19 0.28
CA THR A 113 14.23 -19.62 0.07
C THR A 113 14.14 -20.06 -1.39
N ASN A 114 13.60 -19.22 -2.25
CA ASN A 114 13.30 -19.51 -3.66
C ASN A 114 12.41 -20.74 -3.86
N ARG A 115 11.61 -21.10 -2.84
CA ARG A 115 10.69 -22.25 -2.89
C ARG A 115 9.29 -21.80 -3.34
N PRO A 116 8.53 -22.65 -4.05
CA PRO A 116 7.16 -22.35 -4.39
C PRO A 116 6.31 -22.03 -3.16
N VAL A 117 5.51 -20.97 -3.26
CA VAL A 117 4.51 -20.58 -2.25
C VAL A 117 3.14 -20.99 -2.74
N ASP A 118 2.40 -21.68 -1.89
CA ASP A 118 0.99 -22.03 -2.08
C ASP A 118 0.14 -21.22 -1.09
N PRO A 119 -0.42 -20.06 -1.49
CA PRO A 119 -1.17 -19.18 -0.59
C PRO A 119 -2.29 -19.85 0.22
N PRO A 120 -3.15 -20.72 -0.35
CA PRO A 120 -4.17 -21.44 0.43
C PRO A 120 -3.61 -22.28 1.57
N ALA A 121 -2.43 -22.90 1.39
CA ALA A 121 -1.81 -23.72 2.42
C ALA A 121 -1.30 -22.92 3.64
N LEU A 122 -1.20 -21.59 3.51
CA LEU A 122 -0.75 -20.69 4.58
C LEU A 122 -1.93 -20.04 5.32
N VAL A 123 -3.15 -20.17 4.82
CA VAL A 123 -4.33 -19.60 5.47
C VAL A 123 -4.64 -20.36 6.75
N THR A 124 -4.88 -19.61 7.83
CA THR A 124 -5.27 -20.16 9.13
C THR A 124 -6.49 -19.42 9.69
N GLU A 125 -7.08 -19.98 10.74
CA GLU A 125 -8.14 -19.33 11.53
C GLU A 125 -7.56 -18.41 12.63
N GLU A 126 -6.25 -18.25 12.68
CA GLU A 126 -5.61 -17.38 13.67
C GLU A 126 -6.00 -15.92 13.42
N GLN A 127 -6.41 -15.25 14.49
CA GLN A 127 -6.64 -13.81 14.46
C GLN A 127 -5.29 -13.08 14.45
N ILE A 128 -5.00 -12.43 13.32
CA ILE A 128 -3.79 -11.62 13.14
C ILE A 128 -4.19 -10.15 13.26
N GLU A 129 -3.64 -9.45 14.25
CA GLU A 129 -3.87 -8.02 14.42
C GLU A 129 -3.23 -7.25 13.24
N MET A 130 -3.83 -6.15 12.81
CA MET A 130 -3.25 -5.29 11.78
C MET A 130 -2.06 -4.53 12.34
N SER A 131 -0.93 -4.66 11.65
CA SER A 131 0.26 -3.84 11.88
C SER A 131 0.01 -2.35 11.60
N ASP A 132 0.93 -1.49 12.05
CA ASP A 132 0.90 -0.06 11.72
C ASP A 132 1.05 0.20 10.22
N TRP A 133 1.79 -0.67 9.51
CA TRP A 133 1.93 -0.59 8.05
C TRP A 133 0.61 -0.88 7.34
N GLU A 134 -0.07 -1.96 7.73
CA GLU A 134 -1.40 -2.29 7.18
C GLU A 134 -2.41 -1.17 7.45
N LEU A 135 -2.39 -0.64 8.68
CA LEU A 135 -3.32 0.39 9.09
C LEU A 135 -3.05 1.73 8.37
N GLN A 136 -1.79 2.06 8.14
CA GLN A 136 -1.41 3.26 7.38
C GLN A 136 -1.81 3.16 5.91
N ASP A 137 -1.57 2.01 5.26
CA ASP A 137 -2.00 1.78 3.87
C ASP A 137 -3.52 1.89 3.73
N PHE A 138 -4.26 1.28 4.67
CA PHE A 138 -5.72 1.42 4.75
C PHE A 138 -6.17 2.88 4.93
N ALA A 139 -5.51 3.66 5.80
CA ALA A 139 -5.83 5.08 5.97
C ALA A 139 -5.56 5.90 4.70
N VAL A 140 -4.48 5.60 3.98
CA VAL A 140 -4.19 6.22 2.68
C VAL A 140 -5.28 5.86 1.67
N GLN A 141 -5.76 4.61 1.64
CA GLN A 141 -6.89 4.21 0.81
C GLN A 141 -8.15 5.02 1.11
N VAL A 142 -8.52 5.20 2.40
CA VAL A 142 -9.68 6.02 2.80
C VAL A 142 -9.61 7.44 2.23
N VAL A 143 -8.46 8.10 2.39
CA VAL A 143 -8.27 9.48 1.91
C VAL A 143 -8.31 9.54 0.38
N ARG A 144 -7.69 8.55 -0.27
CA ARG A 144 -7.62 8.45 -1.73
C ARG A 144 -8.99 8.24 -2.37
N GLU A 145 -9.80 7.32 -1.84
CA GLU A 145 -11.17 7.09 -2.31
C GLU A 145 -12.06 8.33 -2.13
N LYS A 146 -11.85 9.09 -1.04
CA LYS A 146 -12.58 10.36 -0.83
C LYS A 146 -12.20 11.39 -1.89
N LEU A 147 -10.92 11.56 -2.17
CA LEU A 147 -10.43 12.47 -3.22
C LEU A 147 -10.96 12.08 -4.61
N GLU A 148 -10.94 10.79 -4.94
CA GLU A 148 -11.50 10.27 -6.21
C GLU A 148 -13.01 10.55 -6.33
N LYS A 149 -13.78 10.33 -5.25
CA LYS A 149 -15.22 10.65 -5.19
C LYS A 149 -15.50 12.15 -5.38
N GLU A 150 -14.55 13.00 -5.02
CA GLU A 150 -14.58 14.45 -5.24
C GLU A 150 -14.09 14.86 -6.64
N GLY A 151 -13.78 13.88 -7.51
CA GLY A 151 -13.31 14.12 -8.87
C GLY A 151 -11.84 14.53 -8.96
N ARG A 152 -11.06 14.40 -7.88
CA ARG A 152 -9.63 14.73 -7.89
C ARG A 152 -8.84 13.63 -8.61
N ARG A 153 -7.87 14.05 -9.42
CA ARG A 153 -6.95 13.14 -10.11
C ARG A 153 -5.73 12.86 -9.25
N LEU A 154 -5.49 11.60 -8.94
CA LEU A 154 -4.32 11.17 -8.17
C LEU A 154 -3.07 11.07 -9.06
N MET A 155 -1.92 11.37 -8.47
CA MET A 155 -0.61 11.30 -9.13
C MET A 155 0.20 10.11 -8.61
N SER A 156 0.37 10.03 -7.29
CA SER A 156 1.16 9.01 -6.59
C SER A 156 0.63 8.81 -5.17
N TRP A 157 0.88 7.64 -4.56
CA TRP A 157 0.59 7.37 -3.16
C TRP A 157 1.37 6.16 -2.66
N GLN A 158 1.50 6.05 -1.34
CA GLN A 158 2.20 4.96 -0.66
C GLN A 158 1.74 4.83 0.80
N GLY A 159 1.74 3.61 1.31
CA GLY A 159 1.30 3.27 2.67
C GLY A 159 2.40 3.08 3.71
N ASN A 160 3.67 3.39 3.40
CA ASN A 160 4.76 3.30 4.36
C ASN A 160 4.64 4.42 5.42
N PRO A 161 4.49 4.09 6.72
CA PRO A 161 4.36 5.07 7.80
C PRO A 161 5.54 6.04 7.95
N GLU A 162 6.72 5.67 7.43
CA GLU A 162 7.97 6.43 7.58
C GLU A 162 8.26 7.36 6.40
N VAL A 163 7.43 7.35 5.36
CA VAL A 163 7.63 8.14 4.15
C VAL A 163 6.56 9.22 4.06
N ASP A 164 6.99 10.45 3.82
CA ASP A 164 6.13 11.59 3.56
C ASP A 164 6.50 12.28 2.24
N PRO A 165 5.51 12.84 1.51
CA PRO A 165 4.07 12.76 1.80
C PRO A 165 3.49 11.38 1.43
N SER A 166 2.28 11.11 1.92
CA SER A 166 1.59 9.83 1.68
C SER A 166 0.93 9.76 0.31
N LEU A 167 0.47 10.90 -0.23
CA LEU A 167 -0.14 10.97 -1.55
C LEU A 167 0.03 12.33 -2.23
N TRP A 168 -0.07 12.32 -3.55
CA TRP A 168 -0.12 13.51 -4.41
C TRP A 168 -1.36 13.46 -5.30
N PHE A 169 -1.99 14.62 -5.51
CA PHE A 169 -3.14 14.77 -6.39
C PHE A 169 -3.10 16.11 -7.13
N VAL A 170 -3.93 16.26 -8.15
CA VAL A 170 -4.13 17.53 -8.86
C VAL A 170 -5.25 18.31 -8.18
N GLY A 171 -4.87 19.38 -7.47
CA GLY A 171 -5.78 20.35 -6.90
C GLY A 171 -6.07 21.52 -7.84
N ASP A 172 -6.75 22.54 -7.31
CA ASP A 172 -7.27 23.65 -8.12
C ASP A 172 -6.17 24.60 -8.61
N GLN A 173 -5.03 24.63 -7.91
CA GLN A 173 -3.86 25.47 -8.23
C GLN A 173 -2.67 24.66 -8.76
N GLY A 174 -2.89 23.40 -9.14
CA GLY A 174 -1.84 22.47 -9.59
C GLY A 174 -1.65 21.29 -8.65
N PRO A 175 -0.49 20.62 -8.66
CA PRO A 175 -0.22 19.51 -7.76
C PRO A 175 -0.35 19.92 -6.29
N GLU A 176 -0.88 19.05 -5.46
CA GLU A 176 -0.98 19.20 -4.00
C GLU A 176 -0.62 17.85 -3.35
N TRP A 177 -0.13 17.90 -2.10
CA TRP A 177 0.29 16.70 -1.37
C TRP A 177 -0.43 16.56 -0.04
N VAL A 178 -0.57 15.33 0.45
CA VAL A 178 -1.20 15.04 1.73
C VAL A 178 -0.30 14.14 2.57
N ILE A 179 -0.14 14.50 3.83
CA ILE A 179 0.38 13.62 4.87
C ILE A 179 -0.82 12.96 5.55
N VAL A 180 -0.87 11.63 5.46
CA VAL A 180 -1.88 10.83 6.16
C VAL A 180 -1.27 10.28 7.43
N ARG A 181 -2.01 10.38 8.54
CA ARG A 181 -1.67 9.66 9.78
C ARG A 181 -2.90 8.97 10.32
N VAL A 182 -2.67 7.77 10.84
CA VAL A 182 -3.72 6.91 11.39
C VAL A 182 -3.55 6.72 12.89
N VAL A 183 -4.68 6.64 13.60
CA VAL A 183 -4.73 6.25 15.01
C VAL A 183 -5.77 5.15 15.22
N ARG A 184 -5.51 4.28 16.20
CA ARG A 184 -6.49 3.31 16.69
C ARG A 184 -7.37 3.95 17.75
N TYR A 185 -8.66 3.65 17.75
CA TYR A 185 -9.55 3.98 18.87
C TYR A 185 -8.92 3.46 20.18
N PRO A 186 -8.88 4.27 21.27
CA PRO A 186 -9.77 5.38 21.57
C PRO A 186 -9.27 6.75 21.09
N ALA A 187 -8.08 6.82 20.50
CA ALA A 187 -7.58 8.05 19.92
C ALA A 187 -8.46 8.45 18.73
N LYS A 188 -8.86 9.72 18.71
CA LYS A 188 -9.82 10.26 17.76
C LYS A 188 -9.14 11.02 16.61
N ASN A 189 -8.00 11.63 16.89
CA ASN A 189 -7.28 12.44 15.93
C ASN A 189 -5.79 12.09 15.99
N ALA A 190 -5.17 11.94 14.83
CA ALA A 190 -3.73 11.93 14.68
C ALA A 190 -3.18 13.37 14.71
N SER A 191 -1.92 13.52 15.10
CA SER A 191 -1.22 14.80 15.03
C SER A 191 -0.36 14.89 13.76
N PRO A 192 -0.19 16.09 13.17
CA PRO A 192 0.80 16.30 12.13
C PRO A 192 2.20 15.89 12.60
N PRO A 193 3.08 15.42 11.70
CA PRO A 193 4.44 15.07 12.06
C PRO A 193 5.24 16.30 12.50
N ALA A 194 6.14 16.11 13.47
CA ALA A 194 6.94 17.20 14.03
C ALA A 194 7.88 17.87 13.01
N ASN A 195 8.30 17.14 11.97
CA ASN A 195 9.18 17.61 10.90
C ASN A 195 8.42 18.22 9.70
N TRP A 196 7.18 18.69 9.88
CA TRP A 196 6.35 19.28 8.83
C TRP A 196 7.10 20.29 7.94
N ALA A 197 7.84 21.22 8.53
CA ALA A 197 8.58 22.24 7.77
C ALA A 197 9.62 21.66 6.80
N GLN A 198 10.29 20.57 7.19
CA GLN A 198 11.26 19.88 6.33
C GLN A 198 10.57 19.17 5.17
N ILE A 199 9.35 18.66 5.40
CA ILE A 199 8.54 18.02 4.36
C ILE A 199 8.04 19.07 3.37
N VAL A 200 7.63 20.24 3.85
CA VAL A 200 7.28 21.38 2.96
C VAL A 200 8.46 21.73 2.06
N GLU A 201 9.67 21.86 2.62
CA GLU A 201 10.88 22.17 1.86
C GLU A 201 11.20 21.11 0.80
N SER A 202 11.08 19.82 1.14
CA SER A 202 11.34 18.73 0.19
C SER A 202 10.29 18.68 -0.93
N CYS A 203 9.04 19.03 -0.63
CA CYS A 203 7.94 19.05 -1.58
C CYS A 203 7.90 20.33 -2.45
N ALA A 204 8.56 21.41 -2.02
CA ALA A 204 8.46 22.74 -2.63
C ALA A 204 8.86 22.81 -4.12
N ARG A 205 9.65 21.83 -4.60
CA ARG A 205 9.98 21.70 -6.04
C ARG A 205 8.77 21.33 -6.90
N VAL A 206 7.77 20.67 -6.32
CA VAL A 206 6.56 20.20 -7.01
C VAL A 206 5.33 21.00 -6.58
N SER A 207 5.16 21.24 -5.27
CA SER A 207 4.07 22.05 -4.74
C SER A 207 4.36 22.60 -3.35
N LYS A 208 3.80 23.79 -3.09
CA LYS A 208 3.79 24.43 -1.77
C LYS A 208 2.50 24.19 -0.98
N ILE A 209 1.51 23.52 -1.60
CA ILE A 209 0.21 23.26 -0.98
C ILE A 209 0.22 21.86 -0.40
N GLY A 210 0.31 21.80 0.92
CA GLY A 210 0.30 20.58 1.70
C GLY A 210 -0.90 20.48 2.62
N HIS A 211 -1.44 19.29 2.72
CA HIS A 211 -2.58 18.97 3.58
C HIS A 211 -2.22 17.89 4.60
N PHE A 212 -2.97 17.88 5.68
CA PHE A 212 -2.95 16.82 6.67
C PHE A 212 -4.29 16.09 6.68
N ALA A 213 -4.23 14.77 6.76
CA ALA A 213 -5.39 13.91 6.93
C ALA A 213 -5.22 13.04 8.18
N SER A 214 -6.08 13.25 9.16
CA SER A 214 -6.18 12.42 10.35
C SER A 214 -7.26 11.35 10.14
N VAL A 215 -6.88 10.08 10.22
CA VAL A 215 -7.80 8.95 10.12
C VAL A 215 -7.81 8.21 11.46
N ALA A 216 -8.99 7.98 12.03
CA ALA A 216 -9.15 7.11 13.19
C ALA A 216 -9.91 5.85 12.81
N VAL A 217 -9.44 4.70 13.28
CA VAL A 217 -10.00 3.40 12.94
C VAL A 217 -10.33 2.61 14.20
N ALA A 218 -11.46 1.93 14.19
CA ALA A 218 -11.88 1.00 15.24
C ALA A 218 -12.43 -0.29 14.63
N ALA A 219 -12.43 -1.37 15.41
CA ALA A 219 -13.13 -2.58 15.03
C ALA A 219 -14.63 -2.29 14.91
N ALA A 220 -15.28 -2.86 13.90
CA ALA A 220 -16.71 -2.61 13.69
C ALA A 220 -17.59 -3.11 14.85
N ASP A 221 -17.13 -4.16 15.53
CA ASP A 221 -17.85 -4.81 16.64
C ASP A 221 -17.44 -4.25 18.03
N ASP A 222 -16.66 -3.17 18.08
CA ASP A 222 -16.32 -2.51 19.34
C ASP A 222 -17.58 -1.92 20.01
N SER A 223 -17.66 -2.05 21.33
CA SER A 223 -18.78 -1.51 22.11
C SER A 223 -18.71 0.01 22.32
N PHE A 224 -17.56 0.62 22.03
CA PHE A 224 -17.22 2.03 22.27
C PHE A 224 -17.51 2.50 23.69
N ASN A 225 -17.53 1.59 24.66
CA ASN A 225 -17.82 1.87 26.05
C ASN A 225 -16.53 1.84 26.87
N PRO A 226 -15.99 3.01 27.28
CA PRO A 226 -14.75 3.08 28.06
C PRO A 226 -14.81 2.31 29.38
N ALA A 227 -16.00 2.07 29.94
CA ALA A 227 -16.18 1.32 31.17
C ALA A 227 -16.11 -0.20 30.98
N LYS A 228 -16.15 -0.71 29.73
CA LYS A 228 -16.09 -2.14 29.41
C LYS A 228 -14.67 -2.67 29.12
N GLY A 229 -13.65 -1.82 29.25
CA GLY A 229 -12.26 -2.20 29.11
C GLY A 229 -11.57 -1.55 27.90
N SER A 230 -10.45 -2.14 27.49
CA SER A 230 -9.67 -1.67 26.34
C SER A 230 -10.44 -1.85 25.02
N PRO A 231 -10.23 -0.96 24.04
CA PRO A 231 -10.71 -1.12 22.68
C PRO A 231 -10.39 -2.49 22.09
N MET A 232 -11.29 -2.98 21.24
CA MET A 232 -11.09 -4.21 20.50
C MET A 232 -9.94 -4.02 19.48
N PRO A 233 -9.00 -4.99 19.40
CA PRO A 233 -7.95 -4.95 18.38
C PRO A 233 -8.51 -4.95 16.95
N LEU A 234 -7.74 -4.39 16.02
CA LEU A 234 -8.08 -4.42 14.60
C LEU A 234 -7.60 -5.73 13.99
N TRP A 235 -8.50 -6.67 13.78
CA TRP A 235 -8.16 -7.98 13.21
C TRP A 235 -8.21 -7.95 11.68
N ARG A 236 -7.17 -8.47 11.03
CA ARG A 236 -7.08 -8.57 9.58
C ARG A 236 -8.30 -9.29 9.00
N GLY A 237 -8.87 -8.75 7.94
CA GLY A 237 -10.04 -9.31 7.26
C GLY A 237 -11.38 -9.08 7.96
N HIS A 238 -11.41 -8.46 9.14
CA HIS A 238 -12.64 -8.12 9.85
C HIS A 238 -13.13 -6.71 9.50
N GLY A 239 -14.39 -6.44 9.83
CA GLY A 239 -15.00 -5.13 9.63
C GLY A 239 -14.33 -4.06 10.48
N MET A 240 -14.18 -2.87 9.90
CA MET A 240 -13.67 -1.68 10.59
C MET A 240 -14.61 -0.51 10.37
N VAL A 241 -14.66 0.39 11.35
CA VAL A 241 -15.30 1.70 11.20
C VAL A 241 -14.24 2.79 11.19
N VAL A 242 -14.48 3.81 10.37
CA VAL A 242 -13.52 4.87 10.11
C VAL A 242 -14.14 6.22 10.45
N ARG A 243 -13.35 7.06 11.15
CA ARG A 243 -13.60 8.50 11.27
C ARG A 243 -12.55 9.25 10.47
N TYR A 244 -13.01 9.96 9.45
CA TYR A 244 -12.22 10.86 8.62
C TYR A 244 -13.08 12.08 8.27
N GLU A 245 -12.60 13.28 8.63
CA GLU A 245 -13.37 14.53 8.54
C GLU A 245 -12.97 15.41 7.35
N GLY A 246 -12.11 14.90 6.47
CA GLY A 246 -11.59 15.62 5.31
C GLY A 246 -10.16 16.14 5.52
N LEU A 247 -9.66 16.81 4.49
CA LEU A 247 -8.32 17.41 4.50
C LEU A 247 -8.33 18.72 5.30
N THR A 248 -7.32 18.92 6.11
CA THR A 248 -7.00 20.22 6.70
C THR A 248 -5.75 20.77 6.04
N LEU A 249 -5.74 22.08 5.76
CA LEU A 249 -4.51 22.74 5.33
C LEU A 249 -3.41 22.51 6.36
N GLY A 250 -2.23 22.18 5.87
CA GLY A 250 -1.06 22.01 6.69
C GLY A 250 -0.72 23.27 7.48
N PRO A 251 -0.06 23.15 8.64
CA PRO A 251 0.46 24.31 9.33
C PRO A 251 1.37 25.10 8.39
N SER A 252 1.02 26.37 8.13
CA SER A 252 1.77 27.26 7.26
C SER A 252 3.22 27.34 7.76
N ALA A 253 4.19 27.23 6.85
CA ALA A 253 5.54 27.69 7.16
C ALA A 253 5.42 29.19 7.44
N GLY A 254 5.58 29.59 8.71
CA GLY A 254 5.65 31.00 9.08
C GLY A 254 6.72 31.68 8.20
N HIS A 255 6.35 32.82 7.64
CA HIS A 255 7.23 33.68 6.85
C HIS A 255 8.44 34.14 7.65
#